data_AF-A0A7V3D3Y3-F1
#
_entry.id   AF-A0A7V3D3Y3-F1
#
_cell.length_a   1.000
_cell.length_b   1.000
_cell.length_c   1.000
_cell.angle_alpha   90.00
_cell.angle_beta   90.00
_cell.angle_gamma   90.00
#
_symmetry.space_group_name_H-M   'P 1'
#
loop_
_entity.id
_entity.type
_entity.pdbx_description
1 polymer ?
#
loop_
_entity_poly.entity_id
_entity_poly.type
_entity_poly.pdbx_seq_one_letter_code
_entity_poly.pdbx_strand_id
1 'polypeptide(L)' 'MNASDLFKAGKLQEAVRTQLEAVRNNPADAGQRLFLFELLAFAGELERARRQIEACLCGDQLKDLGHLLYRGCL' A
#
# COMPACT_ATOMS: atom_id res chain seq x y z
N MET A 1 -16.97 6.21 -3.04
CA MET A 1 -16.78 4.95 -2.26
C MET A 1 -15.30 4.82 -2.01
N ASN A 2 -14.88 4.72 -0.75
CA ASN A 2 -13.46 4.60 -0.39
C ASN A 2 -13.02 3.13 -0.40
N ALA A 3 -11.72 2.88 -0.54
CA ALA A 3 -11.17 1.51 -0.54
C ALA A 3 -11.55 0.73 0.73
N SER A 4 -11.69 1.40 1.87
CA SER A 4 -12.14 0.78 3.12
C SER A 4 -13.59 0.25 3.06
N ASP A 5 -14.50 0.94 2.35
CA ASP A 5 -15.88 0.46 2.16
C ASP A 5 -15.91 -0.78 1.26
N LEU A 6 -15.09 -0.80 0.20
CA LEU A 6 -14.98 -1.95 -0.71
C LEU A 6 -14.37 -3.17 0.00
N PHE A 7 -13.38 -2.93 0.88
CA PHE A 7 -12.81 -3.98 1.72
C PHE A 7 -13.86 -4.56 2.68
N LYS A 8 -14.63 -3.70 3.37
CA LYS A 8 -15.74 -4.14 4.25
C LYS A 8 -16.84 -4.88 3.50
N ALA A 9 -17.06 -4.54 2.22
CA ALA A 9 -18.00 -5.24 1.34
C ALA A 9 -17.47 -6.60 0.82
N GLY A 10 -16.26 -7.02 1.21
CA GLY A 10 -15.62 -8.26 0.72
C GLY A 10 -15.06 -8.15 -0.70
N LYS A 11 -15.07 -6.96 -1.29
CA LYS A 11 -14.62 -6.69 -2.67
C LYS A 11 -13.15 -6.32 -2.69
N LEU A 12 -12.30 -7.27 -2.31
CA LEU A 12 -10.87 -7.04 -2.10
C LEU A 12 -10.15 -6.52 -3.36
N GLN A 13 -10.49 -7.05 -4.53
CA GLN A 13 -9.94 -6.62 -5.82
C GLN A 13 -10.36 -5.19 -6.19
N GLU A 14 -11.61 -4.79 -5.93
CA GLU A 14 -12.05 -3.42 -6.17
C GLU A 14 -11.38 -2.45 -5.17
N ALA A 15 -11.25 -2.86 -3.90
CA ALA A 15 -10.56 -2.08 -2.87
C ALA A 15 -9.10 -1.79 -3.25
N VAL A 16 -8.36 -2.81 -3.72
CA VAL A 16 -6.98 -2.65 -4.22
C VAL A 16 -6.94 -1.65 -5.36
N ARG A 17 -7.86 -1.74 -6.33
CA ARG A 17 -7.87 -0.87 -7.51
C ARG A 17 -8.16 0.58 -7.14
N THR A 18 -9.15 0.83 -6.29
CA THR A 18 -9.46 2.17 -5.77
C THR A 18 -8.31 2.73 -4.94
N GLN A 19 -7.67 1.91 -4.11
CA GLN A 19 -6.52 2.35 -3.33
C GLN A 19 -5.30 2.66 -4.19
N LEU A 20 -5.11 1.91 -5.27
CA LEU A 20 -4.03 2.15 -6.23
C LEU A 20 -4.23 3.48 -6.96
N GLU A 21 -5.47 3.84 -7.31
CA GLU A 21 -5.79 5.17 -7.85
C GLU A 21 -5.54 6.29 -6.82
N ALA A 22 -5.88 6.05 -5.56
CA ALA A 22 -5.63 7.01 -4.47
C ALA A 22 -4.12 7.27 -4.29
N VAL A 23 -3.29 6.22 -4.27
CA VAL A 23 -1.83 6.33 -4.21
C VAL A 23 -1.25 7.00 -5.46
N ARG A 24 -1.82 6.77 -6.65
CA ARG A 24 -1.38 7.47 -7.88
C ARG A 24 -1.71 8.96 -7.84
N ASN A 25 -2.84 9.34 -7.25
CA ASN A 25 -3.23 10.74 -7.08
C ASN A 25 -2.36 11.44 -6.03
N ASN A 26 -1.99 10.74 -4.95
CA ASN A 26 -1.16 11.28 -3.87
C ASN A 26 0.01 10.35 -3.54
N PRO A 27 1.05 10.31 -4.38
CA PRO A 27 2.21 9.47 -4.14
C PRO A 27 3.02 9.93 -2.92
N ALA A 28 2.89 11.15 -2.41
CA ALA A 28 3.60 11.53 -1.18
C ALA A 28 2.95 10.98 0.11
N ASP A 29 1.73 10.44 0.02
CA ASP A 29 0.96 10.01 1.18
C ASP A 29 1.36 8.59 1.63
N ALA A 30 2.10 8.53 2.74
CA ALA A 30 2.57 7.26 3.29
C ALA A 30 1.43 6.38 3.83
N GLY A 31 0.34 6.98 4.34
CA GLY A 31 -0.81 6.25 4.86
C GLY A 31 -1.56 5.50 3.77
N GLN A 32 -1.77 6.15 2.62
CA GLN A 32 -2.41 5.52 1.46
C GLN A 32 -1.57 4.38 0.88
N ARG A 33 -0.24 4.52 0.88
CA ARG A 33 0.69 3.46 0.45
C ARG A 33 0.70 2.27 1.42
N LEU A 34 0.66 2.53 2.72
CA LEU A 34 0.58 1.49 3.74
C LEU A 34 -0.71 0.67 3.57
N PHE A 35 -1.84 1.36 3.39
CA PHE A 35 -3.12 0.70 3.18
C PHE A 35 -3.17 -0.11 1.87
N LEU A 36 -2.51 0.37 0.82
CA LEU A 36 -2.35 -0.41 -0.43
C LEU A 36 -1.52 -1.69 -0.19
N PHE A 37 -0.45 -1.60 0.61
CA PHE A 37 0.37 -2.75 0.97
C PHE A 37 -0.43 -3.78 1.76
N GLU A 38 -1.20 -3.35 2.76
CA GLU A 38 -2.07 -4.23 3.54
C GLU A 38 -3.08 -4.95 2.63
N LEU A 39 -3.75 -4.21 1.73
CA LEU A 39 -4.70 -4.80 0.78
C LEU A 39 -4.04 -5.80 -0.18
N LEU A 40 -2.83 -5.50 -0.69
CA LEU A 40 -2.09 -6.42 -1.56
C LEU A 40 -1.59 -7.66 -0.82
N ALA A 41 -1.22 -7.53 0.46
CA ALA A 41 -0.87 -8.65 1.32
C ALA A 41 -2.07 -9.59 1.52
N PHE A 42 -3.26 -9.03 1.78
CA PHE A 42 -4.50 -9.82 1.82
C PHE A 42 -4.88 -10.43 0.47
N ALA A 43 -4.50 -9.80 -0.64
CA ALA A 43 -4.73 -10.33 -2.00
C ALA A 43 -3.71 -11.41 -2.41
N GLY A 44 -2.63 -11.60 -1.63
CA GLY A 44 -1.50 -12.46 -2.00
C GLY A 44 -0.55 -11.87 -3.06
N GLU A 45 -0.78 -10.63 -3.51
CA GLU A 45 0.04 -9.94 -4.52
C GLU A 45 1.20 -9.13 -3.89
N LEU A 46 1.94 -9.76 -2.99
CA LEU A 46 3.05 -9.15 -2.25
C LEU A 46 4.18 -8.64 -3.16
N GLU A 47 4.45 -9.35 -4.26
CA GLU A 47 5.49 -8.95 -5.23
C GLU A 47 5.17 -7.63 -5.94
N ARG A 48 3.88 -7.37 -6.25
CA ARG A 48 3.46 -6.09 -6.83
C ARG A 48 3.60 -4.96 -5.81
N ALA A 49 3.25 -5.23 -4.55
CA ALA A 49 3.41 -4.27 -3.46
C ALA A 49 4.88 -3.91 -3.24
N ARG A 50 5.75 -4.91 -3.27
CA ARG A 50 7.19 -4.73 -3.12
C ARG A 50 7.78 -3.84 -4.21
N ARG A 51 7.43 -4.06 -5.48
CA ARG A 51 7.89 -3.20 -6.59
C ARG A 51 7.41 -1.76 -6.47
N GLN A 52 6.18 -1.54 -6.00
CA GLN A 52 5.63 -0.21 -5.75
C GLN A 52 6.38 0.54 -4.63
N ILE A 53 6.76 -0.18 -3.57
CA ILE A 53 7.52 0.37 -2.45
C ILE A 53 8.98 0.62 -2.85
N GLU A 54 9.60 -0.29 -3.59
CA GLU A 54 10.99 -0.18 -4.03
C GLU A 54 11.20 1.02 -4.98
N ALA A 55 10.25 1.23 -5.90
CA ALA A 55 10.22 2.42 -6.76
C ALA A 55 10.07 3.72 -5.97
N CYS A 56 9.44 3.68 -4.79
CA CYS A 56 9.28 4.85 -3.94
C CYS A 56 10.41 5.04 -2.92
N LEU A 57 11.05 3.97 -2.46
CA LEU A 57 12.20 4.08 -1.55
C LEU A 57 13.39 4.77 -2.22
N CYS A 58 13.49 4.68 -3.55
CA CYS A 58 14.46 5.42 -4.35
C CYS A 58 14.18 6.95 -4.34
N GLY A 59 12.95 7.37 -4.03
CA GLY A 59 12.53 8.76 -3.86
C GLY A 59 12.27 9.10 -2.39
N ASP A 60 13.35 9.37 -1.65
CA ASP A 60 13.53 10.08 -0.36
C ASP A 60 12.48 10.03 0.79
N GLN A 61 11.17 9.91 0.58
CA GLN A 61 10.12 10.08 1.60
C GLN A 61 9.73 8.82 2.39
N LEU A 62 10.14 7.61 1.97
CA LEU A 62 9.70 6.35 2.61
C LEU A 62 10.76 5.67 3.50
N LYS A 63 11.97 6.26 3.60
CA LYS A 63 13.08 5.70 4.39
C LYS A 63 12.77 5.61 5.89
N ASP A 64 11.96 6.52 6.41
CA ASP A 64 11.70 6.61 7.85
C ASP A 64 10.72 5.52 8.35
N LEU A 65 9.70 5.19 7.55
CA LEU A 65 8.68 4.18 7.89
C LEU A 65 9.11 2.74 7.53
N GLY A 66 9.89 2.55 6.47
CA GLY A 66 10.36 1.23 6.05
C GLY A 66 11.26 0.55 7.08
N HIS A 67 12.09 1.33 7.80
CA HIS A 67 12.95 0.80 8.86
C HIS A 67 12.16 0.38 10.12
N LEU A 68 11.02 1.03 10.41
CA LEU A 68 10.18 0.71 11.58
C LEU A 68 9.42 -0.61 11.41
N LEU A 69 8.89 -0.88 10.22
CA LEU A 69 8.17 -2.13 9.92
C LEU A 69 9.11 -3.33 9.82
N TYR A 70 10.31 -3.16 9.26
CA TYR A 70 11.27 -4.26 9.11
C TYR A 70 11.87 -4.71 10.47
N ARG A 71 11.92 -3.83 11.46
CA ARG A 71 12.41 -4.14 12.82
C ARG A 71 11.39 -4.84 13.71
N GLY A 72 10.10 -4.82 13.35
CA GLY A 72 9.04 -5.52 14.10
C GLY A 72 8.84 -6.97 13.71
N CYS A 73 9.46 -7.43 12.62
CA CYS A 73 9.36 -8.79 12.09
C CYS A 73 10.63 -9.65 12.29
N LEU A 74 11.62 -9.17 13.05
CA LEU A 74 12.79 -9.93 13.52
C LEU A 74 12.76 -9.96 15.06
#